data_AF-A0A0M8TU73-F1
#
_entry.id   AF-A0A0M8TU73-F1
#
_cell.length_a   1.000
_cell.length_b   1.000
_cell.length_c   1.000
_cell.angle_alpha   90.00
_cell.angle_beta   90.00
_cell.angle_gamma   90.00
#
_symmetry.space_group_name_H-M   'P 1'
#
loop_
_entity.id
_entity.type
_entity.pdbx_description
1 polymer ?
#
loop_
_entity_poly.entity_id
_entity_poly.type
_entity_poly.pdbx_seq_one_letter_code
_entity_poly.pdbx_strand_id
1 'polypeptide(L)'
;MSTEASRTGPAGRAPGALLLCRAEPDSVAPAAGLLRERMLLTRAGEDWSVLVPEGRPWLHGGEPVDRVLTGWATALAVGASRPVLALWWDADRAGYTLAAGFRRPVGYVWLANGTPAGEDEAMRTFAARLGLDPVLDMESLDQLMKPASATDARARLRALLAVLTRAGVTLPTGLTPGEPADRLREAARAQPDTRPVEWPGPHDVVRTEIDAVPHPHPHP
;
A
#
# COMPACT_ATOMS: atom_id res chain seq x y z
N MET A 1 -33.96 8.92 -33.56
CA MET A 1 -33.22 7.72 -33.11
C MET A 1 -31.78 7.93 -33.54
N SER A 2 -30.90 8.28 -32.59
CA SER A 2 -29.48 8.46 -32.84
C SER A 2 -28.75 7.53 -31.90
N THR A 3 -28.18 6.48 -32.47
CA THR A 3 -27.42 5.45 -31.77
C THR A 3 -26.14 6.06 -31.23
N GLU A 4 -26.08 6.18 -29.91
CA GLU A 4 -24.87 6.48 -29.16
C GLU A 4 -23.91 5.30 -29.35
N ALA A 5 -22.94 5.47 -30.24
CA ALA A 5 -21.87 4.52 -30.43
C ALA A 5 -20.98 4.59 -29.18
N SER A 6 -21.20 3.65 -28.25
CA SER A 6 -20.30 3.34 -27.15
C SER A 6 -18.89 3.20 -27.69
N ARG A 7 -18.06 4.23 -27.46
CA ARG A 7 -16.63 4.15 -27.68
C ARG A 7 -16.04 3.27 -26.59
N THR A 8 -16.03 1.97 -26.82
CA THR A 8 -15.15 1.05 -26.11
C THR A 8 -13.72 1.37 -26.53
N GLY A 9 -13.09 2.30 -25.82
CA GLY A 9 -11.64 2.48 -25.90
C GLY A 9 -10.92 1.18 -25.49
N PRO A 10 -9.66 0.98 -25.91
CA PRO A 10 -8.88 -0.18 -25.45
C PRO A 10 -8.93 -0.18 -23.92
N ALA A 11 -9.28 -1.32 -23.32
CA ALA A 11 -9.49 -1.47 -21.88
C ALA A 11 -8.44 -0.69 -21.10
N GLY A 12 -8.83 0.52 -20.67
CA GLY A 12 -7.93 1.46 -20.04
C GLY A 12 -7.31 0.75 -18.85
N ARG A 13 -5.98 0.74 -18.81
CA ARG A 13 -5.17 0.04 -17.83
C ARG A 13 -5.57 0.48 -16.42
N ALA A 14 -6.53 -0.21 -15.82
CA ALA A 14 -7.23 0.23 -14.62
C ALA A 14 -6.27 0.49 -13.44
N PRO A 15 -6.56 1.52 -12.62
CA PRO A 15 -5.74 1.83 -11.47
C PRO A 15 -5.82 0.74 -10.40
N GLY A 16 -4.76 0.61 -9.65
CA GLY A 16 -4.67 -0.33 -8.54
C GLY A 16 -3.59 0.06 -7.55
N ALA A 17 -3.68 -0.50 -6.36
CA ALA A 17 -2.77 -0.19 -5.28
C ALA A 17 -2.68 -1.35 -4.28
N LEU A 18 -1.54 -1.42 -3.59
CA LEU A 18 -1.27 -2.33 -2.48
C LEU A 18 -0.50 -1.57 -1.40
N LEU A 19 -0.74 -1.90 -0.14
CA LEU A 19 0.00 -1.37 1.01
C LEU A 19 0.69 -2.52 1.73
N LEU A 20 2.02 -2.51 1.75
CA LEU A 20 2.83 -3.52 2.44
C LEU A 20 3.32 -2.95 3.77
N CYS A 21 2.93 -3.58 4.86
CA CYS A 21 3.31 -3.19 6.22
C CYS A 21 4.33 -4.19 6.74
N ARG A 22 5.48 -3.72 7.25
CA ARG A 22 6.48 -4.57 7.90
C ARG A 22 6.06 -4.88 9.35
N ALA A 23 4.93 -5.56 9.47
CA ALA A 23 4.34 -6.03 10.72
C ALA A 23 3.35 -7.17 10.42
N GLU A 24 3.06 -7.98 11.43
CA GLU A 24 2.02 -9.00 11.36
C GLU A 24 0.60 -8.39 11.24
N PRO A 25 -0.38 -9.13 10.69
CA PRO A 25 -1.71 -8.59 10.46
C PRO A 25 -2.37 -8.01 11.71
N ASP A 26 -2.17 -8.63 12.89
CA ASP A 26 -2.78 -8.21 14.16
C ASP A 26 -2.29 -6.84 14.62
N SER A 27 -1.04 -6.51 14.33
CA SER A 27 -0.48 -5.19 14.64
C SER A 27 -0.96 -4.11 13.67
N VAL A 28 -1.31 -4.49 12.44
CA VAL A 28 -1.70 -3.54 11.36
C VAL A 28 -3.19 -3.20 11.41
N ALA A 29 -4.05 -4.17 11.78
CA ALA A 29 -5.50 -4.03 11.69
C ALA A 29 -6.07 -2.78 12.43
N PRO A 30 -5.65 -2.45 13.67
CA PRO A 30 -6.17 -1.28 14.37
C PRO A 30 -5.86 0.04 13.64
N ALA A 31 -4.62 0.21 13.17
CA ALA A 31 -4.20 1.40 12.44
C ALA A 31 -4.89 1.50 11.08
N ALA A 32 -5.10 0.37 10.40
CA ALA A 32 -5.82 0.32 9.13
C ALA A 32 -7.30 0.70 9.28
N GLY A 33 -7.95 0.33 10.39
CA GLY A 33 -9.33 0.72 10.68
C GLY A 33 -9.53 2.23 10.76
N LEU A 34 -8.50 2.98 11.15
CA LEU A 34 -8.53 4.45 11.23
C LEU A 34 -8.47 5.14 9.86
N LEU A 35 -8.05 4.45 8.80
CA LEU A 35 -7.96 5.01 7.44
C LEU A 35 -9.33 5.25 6.80
N ARG A 36 -10.38 4.74 7.43
CA ARG A 36 -11.77 4.92 7.00
C ARG A 36 -12.11 4.37 5.61
N GLU A 37 -11.32 3.41 5.13
CA GLU A 37 -11.57 2.72 3.86
C GLU A 37 -11.74 1.22 4.08
N ARG A 38 -12.59 0.60 3.26
CA ARG A 38 -12.74 -0.86 3.25
C ARG A 38 -11.51 -1.49 2.62
N MET A 39 -10.80 -2.30 3.40
CA MET A 39 -9.61 -3.02 2.96
C MET A 39 -9.69 -4.48 3.37
N LEU A 40 -9.01 -5.34 2.61
CA LEU A 40 -8.70 -6.71 3.00
C LEU A 40 -7.26 -6.76 3.49
N LEU A 41 -7.02 -7.48 4.57
CA LEU A 41 -5.72 -7.67 5.18
C LEU A 41 -5.36 -9.15 5.13
N THR A 42 -4.16 -9.45 4.62
CA THR A 42 -3.60 -10.81 4.60
C THR A 42 -2.10 -10.75 4.88
N ARG A 43 -1.54 -11.90 5.26
CA ARG A 43 -0.10 -12.08 5.40
C ARG A 43 0.61 -11.97 4.04
N ALA A 44 1.82 -11.42 4.04
CA ALA A 44 2.65 -11.19 2.87
C ALA A 44 4.13 -11.54 3.13
N GLY A 45 4.37 -12.60 3.91
CA GLY A 45 5.68 -12.96 4.47
C GLY A 45 5.59 -13.19 5.98
N GLU A 46 6.68 -13.60 6.62
CA GLU A 46 6.70 -13.79 8.08
C GLU A 46 6.49 -12.45 8.81
N ASP A 47 7.26 -11.44 8.44
CA ASP A 47 7.25 -10.09 9.06
C ASP A 47 6.41 -9.06 8.29
N TRP A 48 5.64 -9.51 7.30
CA TRP A 48 4.95 -8.62 6.35
C TRP A 48 3.47 -8.94 6.24
N SER A 49 2.69 -7.87 6.12
CA SER A 49 1.27 -7.94 5.78
C SER A 49 0.98 -7.07 4.56
N VAL A 50 -0.05 -7.43 3.82
CA VAL A 50 -0.55 -6.65 2.70
C VAL A 50 -2.00 -6.25 2.93
N LEU A 51 -2.27 -4.97 2.71
CA LEU A 51 -3.59 -4.38 2.66
C LEU A 51 -3.99 -4.16 1.20
N VAL A 52 -5.17 -4.66 0.85
CA VAL A 52 -5.79 -4.53 -0.47
C VAL A 52 -7.00 -3.61 -0.33
N PRO A 53 -6.87 -2.32 -0.71
CA PRO A 53 -7.96 -1.37 -0.63
C PRO A 53 -9.02 -1.60 -1.71
N GLU A 54 -10.28 -1.29 -1.39
CA GLU A 54 -11.38 -1.26 -2.37
C GLU A 54 -11.17 -0.17 -3.43
N GLY A 55 -10.52 0.93 -3.05
CA GLY A 55 -10.08 1.97 -3.97
C GLY A 55 -11.14 3.00 -4.32
N ARG A 56 -12.17 3.15 -3.48
CA ARG A 56 -13.25 4.12 -3.71
C ARG A 56 -12.74 5.56 -3.94
N PRO A 57 -11.71 6.07 -3.22
CA PRO A 57 -11.25 7.44 -3.41
C PRO A 57 -10.75 7.76 -4.83
N TRP A 58 -10.03 6.85 -5.47
CA TRP A 58 -9.52 7.10 -6.83
C TRP A 58 -10.41 6.52 -7.94
N LEU A 59 -11.22 5.50 -7.66
CA LEU A 59 -12.17 4.96 -8.63
C LEU A 59 -13.40 5.86 -8.81
N HIS A 60 -13.87 6.49 -7.72
CA HIS A 60 -15.12 7.26 -7.72
C HIS A 60 -14.95 8.70 -7.23
N GLY A 61 -13.91 8.98 -6.43
CA GLY A 61 -13.67 10.32 -5.87
C GLY A 61 -12.80 11.23 -6.73
N GLY A 62 -12.21 10.71 -7.82
CA GLY A 62 -11.32 11.47 -8.70
C GLY A 62 -9.98 11.85 -8.07
N GLU A 63 -9.65 11.31 -6.89
CA GLU A 63 -8.37 11.57 -6.23
C GLU A 63 -7.24 10.78 -6.91
N PRO A 64 -6.05 11.39 -7.11
CA PRO A 64 -4.89 10.65 -7.61
C PRO A 64 -4.48 9.51 -6.68
N VAL A 65 -4.27 8.31 -7.25
CA VAL A 65 -3.93 7.09 -6.48
C VAL A 65 -2.69 7.31 -5.62
N ASP A 66 -1.66 7.95 -6.16
CA ASP A 66 -0.39 8.23 -5.49
C ASP A 66 -0.58 9.09 -4.23
N ARG A 67 -1.43 10.11 -4.30
CA ARG A 67 -1.73 11.00 -3.18
C ARG A 67 -2.45 10.28 -2.05
N VAL A 68 -3.48 9.51 -2.39
CA VAL A 68 -4.27 8.74 -1.40
C VAL A 68 -3.37 7.73 -0.69
N LEU A 69 -2.59 6.97 -1.46
CA LEU A 69 -1.73 5.92 -0.94
C LEU A 69 -0.58 6.46 -0.09
N THR A 70 -0.02 7.62 -0.46
CA THR A 70 0.99 8.30 0.37
C THR A 70 0.42 8.71 1.73
N GLY A 71 -0.81 9.23 1.75
CA GLY A 71 -1.51 9.58 2.99
C GLY A 71 -1.73 8.36 3.89
N TRP A 72 -2.25 7.28 3.32
CA TRP A 72 -2.48 6.03 4.06
C TRP A 72 -1.19 5.39 4.56
N ALA A 73 -0.14 5.32 3.73
CA ALA A 73 1.16 4.79 4.15
C ALA A 73 1.74 5.59 5.32
N THR A 74 1.63 6.92 5.27
CA THR A 74 2.10 7.80 6.36
C THR A 74 1.32 7.55 7.65
N ALA A 75 -0.02 7.50 7.57
CA ALA A 75 -0.87 7.24 8.73
C ALA A 75 -0.60 5.85 9.35
N LEU A 76 -0.46 4.81 8.52
CA LEU A 76 -0.12 3.47 8.98
C LEU A 76 1.29 3.40 9.58
N ALA A 77 2.27 4.07 8.98
CA ALA A 77 3.65 4.06 9.47
C ALA A 77 3.78 4.76 10.84
N VAL A 78 2.95 5.77 11.10
CA VAL A 78 2.82 6.41 12.42
C VAL A 78 2.10 5.47 13.40
N GLY A 79 0.96 4.90 12.99
CA GLY A 79 0.14 4.06 13.88
C GLY A 79 0.78 2.71 14.25
N ALA A 80 1.49 2.07 13.32
CA ALA A 80 2.15 0.78 13.53
C ALA A 80 3.61 0.90 13.97
N SER A 81 4.20 2.10 13.96
CA SER A 81 5.63 2.36 14.24
C SER A 81 6.60 1.51 13.40
N ARG A 82 6.17 1.06 12.22
CA ARG A 82 6.93 0.22 11.29
C ARG A 82 6.88 0.79 9.88
N PRO A 83 7.87 0.47 9.02
CA PRO A 83 7.84 0.90 7.63
C PRO A 83 6.60 0.39 6.88
N VAL A 84 6.02 1.27 6.05
CA VAL A 84 4.89 0.96 5.18
C VAL A 84 5.23 1.38 3.75
N LEU A 85 5.13 0.43 2.83
CA LEU A 85 5.38 0.61 1.41
C LEU A 85 4.05 0.61 0.65
N ALA A 86 3.66 1.77 0.16
CA ALA A 86 2.58 1.92 -0.82
C ALA A 86 3.10 1.61 -2.22
N LEU A 87 2.42 0.71 -2.93
CA LEU A 87 2.58 0.46 -4.36
C LEU A 87 1.33 0.94 -5.07
N TRP A 88 1.49 1.63 -6.21
CA TRP A 88 0.36 2.16 -6.95
C TRP A 88 0.63 2.21 -8.45
N TRP A 89 -0.42 2.12 -9.25
CA TRP A 89 -0.38 2.28 -10.69
C TRP A 89 -1.69 2.85 -11.21
N ASP A 90 -1.59 3.63 -12.27
CA ASP A 90 -2.71 4.16 -13.05
C ASP A 90 -2.40 3.97 -14.56
N ALA A 91 -3.16 4.65 -15.43
CA ALA A 91 -2.98 4.55 -16.87
C ALA A 91 -1.64 5.13 -17.36
N ASP A 92 -1.12 6.13 -16.65
CA ASP A 92 -0.02 6.98 -17.09
C ASP A 92 1.28 6.72 -16.33
N ARG A 93 1.20 6.17 -15.11
CA ARG A 93 2.31 6.06 -14.18
C ARG A 93 2.16 4.84 -13.28
N ALA A 94 3.29 4.43 -12.72
CA ALA A 94 3.32 3.51 -11.59
C ALA A 94 4.49 3.87 -10.68
N GLY A 95 4.36 3.58 -9.39
CA GLY A 95 5.39 3.95 -8.44
C GLY A 95 5.16 3.37 -7.07
N TYR A 96 6.03 3.78 -6.16
CA TYR A 96 5.93 3.43 -4.77
C TYR A 96 6.22 4.61 -3.86
N THR A 97 5.80 4.49 -2.61
CA THR A 97 6.17 5.40 -1.53
C THR A 97 6.39 4.62 -0.25
N LEU A 98 7.55 4.82 0.37
CA LEU A 98 7.92 4.25 1.66
C LEU A 98 7.79 5.32 2.74
N ALA A 99 6.88 5.09 3.67
CA ALA A 99 6.72 5.86 4.90
C ALA A 99 7.31 5.08 6.08
N ALA A 100 7.91 5.80 7.04
CA ALA A 100 8.51 5.19 8.24
C ALA A 100 8.41 6.15 9.42
N GLY A 101 7.34 6.00 10.23
CA GLY A 101 7.01 6.92 11.33
C GLY A 101 6.94 8.37 10.86
N PHE A 102 7.67 9.25 11.53
CA PHE A 102 7.72 10.70 11.25
C PHE A 102 8.77 11.11 10.21
N ARG A 103 9.50 10.15 9.61
CA ARG A 103 10.49 10.48 8.57
C ARG A 103 9.77 10.90 7.30
N ARG A 104 10.37 11.85 6.56
CA ARG A 104 9.87 12.26 5.23
C ARG A 104 9.71 11.01 4.34
N PRO A 105 8.51 10.74 3.78
CA PRO A 105 8.31 9.65 2.85
C PRO A 105 9.28 9.74 1.68
N VAL A 106 9.74 8.59 1.20
CA VAL A 106 10.59 8.49 0.01
C VAL A 106 9.85 7.69 -1.05
N GLY A 107 9.85 8.14 -2.29
CA GLY A 107 9.11 7.47 -3.35
C GLY A 107 9.84 7.55 -4.68
N TYR A 108 9.47 6.65 -5.57
CA TYR A 108 10.01 6.58 -6.93
C TYR A 108 8.87 6.31 -7.90
N VAL A 109 8.94 6.92 -9.08
CA VAL A 109 7.87 6.87 -10.08
C VAL A 109 8.45 6.54 -11.45
N TRP A 110 7.71 5.73 -12.20
CA TRP A 110 7.93 5.47 -13.61
C TRP A 110 6.71 5.94 -14.41
N LEU A 111 6.95 6.53 -15.58
CA LEU A 111 5.89 6.77 -16.57
C LEU A 111 5.40 5.44 -17.17
N ALA A 112 4.26 5.45 -17.86
CA ALA A 112 3.61 4.25 -18.40
C ALA A 112 4.56 3.38 -19.25
N ASN A 113 5.42 4.02 -20.05
CA ASN A 113 6.44 3.37 -20.87
C ASN A 113 7.66 2.86 -20.07
N GLY A 114 7.64 3.00 -18.75
CA GLY A 114 8.71 2.63 -17.83
C GLY A 114 9.87 3.62 -17.77
N THR A 115 9.71 4.83 -18.32
CA THR A 115 10.73 5.88 -18.16
C THR A 115 10.84 6.25 -16.68
N PRO A 116 12.05 6.21 -16.08
CA PRO A 116 12.27 6.68 -14.72
C PRO A 116 11.94 8.18 -14.63
N ALA A 117 11.15 8.55 -13.62
CA ALA A 117 10.79 9.95 -13.32
C ALA A 117 11.09 10.34 -11.86
N GLY A 118 11.76 9.45 -11.10
CA GLY A 118 12.19 9.69 -9.74
C GLY A 118 13.68 10.06 -9.64
N GLU A 119 14.10 10.52 -8.47
CA GLU A 119 15.50 10.84 -8.17
C GLU A 119 16.26 9.59 -7.70
N ASP A 120 17.49 9.40 -8.17
CA ASP A 120 18.32 8.24 -7.82
C ASP A 120 18.60 8.15 -6.31
N GLU A 121 18.70 9.29 -5.62
CA GLU A 121 18.86 9.36 -4.16
C GLU A 121 17.66 8.75 -3.42
N ALA A 122 16.45 8.84 -3.99
CA ALA A 122 15.27 8.24 -3.42
C ALA A 122 15.39 6.71 -3.37
N MET A 123 15.98 6.09 -4.40
CA MET A 123 16.18 4.64 -4.46
C MET A 123 17.21 4.16 -3.42
N ARG A 124 18.32 4.88 -3.26
CA ARG A 124 19.34 4.57 -2.24
C ARG A 124 18.77 4.71 -0.83
N THR A 125 18.00 5.76 -0.58
CA THR A 125 17.34 5.99 0.71
C THR A 125 16.29 4.92 1.01
N PHE A 126 15.53 4.49 -0.02
CA PHE A 126 14.57 3.40 0.08
C PHE A 126 15.26 2.10 0.52
N ALA A 127 16.34 1.70 -0.15
CA ALA A 127 17.08 0.48 0.17
C ALA A 127 17.62 0.50 1.60
N ALA A 128 18.25 1.61 2.00
CA ALA A 128 18.79 1.78 3.35
C ALA A 128 17.71 1.66 4.44
N ARG A 129 16.51 2.22 4.20
CA ARG A 129 15.41 2.19 5.18
C ARG A 129 14.74 0.82 5.32
N LEU A 130 14.78 0.00 4.28
CA LEU A 130 14.29 -1.37 4.35
C LEU A 130 15.35 -2.37 4.85
N GLY A 131 16.62 -1.96 4.88
CA GLY A 131 17.74 -2.83 5.23
C GLY A 131 18.07 -3.81 4.11
N LEU A 132 17.90 -3.38 2.85
CA LEU A 132 18.32 -4.17 1.68
C LEU A 132 19.85 -4.22 1.59
N ASP A 133 20.38 -5.27 0.96
CA ASP A 133 21.82 -5.42 0.78
C ASP A 133 22.38 -4.28 -0.08
N PRO A 134 23.38 -3.52 0.42
CA PRO A 134 23.89 -2.33 -0.25
C PRO A 134 24.66 -2.64 -1.54
N VAL A 135 24.94 -3.92 -1.84
CA VAL A 135 25.66 -4.37 -3.03
C VAL A 135 24.71 -5.11 -3.97
N LEU A 136 24.20 -6.27 -3.55
CA LEU A 136 23.43 -7.18 -4.41
C LEU A 136 22.04 -6.64 -4.75
N ASP A 137 21.35 -6.06 -3.75
CA ASP A 137 20.01 -5.55 -3.97
C ASP A 137 20.06 -4.17 -4.62
N MET A 138 21.05 -3.35 -4.26
CA MET A 138 21.30 -2.07 -4.92
C MET A 138 21.61 -2.22 -6.40
N GLU A 139 22.40 -3.22 -6.81
CA GLU A 139 22.66 -3.48 -8.24
C GLU A 139 21.35 -3.76 -9.00
N SER A 140 20.44 -4.54 -8.38
CA SER A 140 19.13 -4.84 -8.97
C SER A 140 18.24 -3.60 -9.06
N LEU A 141 18.26 -2.73 -8.04
CA LEU A 141 17.51 -1.48 -8.02
C LEU A 141 18.07 -0.46 -9.03
N ASP A 142 19.38 -0.41 -9.23
CA ASP A 142 20.02 0.46 -10.23
C ASP A 142 19.54 0.13 -11.65
N GLN A 143 19.28 -1.14 -11.96
CA GLN A 143 18.67 -1.51 -13.26
C GLN A 143 17.25 -0.95 -13.42
N LEU A 144 16.51 -0.78 -12.32
CA LEU A 144 15.16 -0.19 -12.35
C LEU A 144 15.18 1.33 -12.58
N MET A 145 16.31 1.99 -12.35
CA MET A 145 16.50 3.41 -12.61
C MET A 145 16.99 3.68 -14.04
N LYS A 146 17.50 2.68 -14.76
CA LYS A 146 17.94 2.87 -16.14
C LYS A 146 16.76 3.06 -17.09
N PRO A 147 16.82 4.03 -18.03
CA PRO A 147 15.86 4.12 -19.12
C PRO A 147 16.01 2.87 -20.00
N ALA A 148 15.04 1.97 -19.93
CA ALA A 148 14.98 0.75 -20.73
C ALA A 148 13.75 0.85 -21.62
N SER A 149 13.92 0.61 -22.92
CA SER A 149 12.88 0.84 -23.95
C SER A 149 11.77 -0.21 -23.97
N ALA A 150 11.93 -1.35 -23.28
CA ALA A 150 11.03 -2.50 -23.40
C ALA A 150 10.25 -2.84 -22.11
N THR A 151 10.56 -2.22 -20.97
CA THR A 151 9.95 -2.58 -19.68
C THR A 151 9.00 -1.48 -19.24
N ASP A 152 7.70 -1.74 -19.24
CA ASP A 152 6.70 -0.78 -18.80
C ASP A 152 6.72 -0.54 -17.28
N ALA A 153 6.00 0.48 -16.81
CA ALA A 153 5.95 0.87 -15.40
C ALA A 153 5.55 -0.27 -14.45
N ARG A 154 4.66 -1.16 -14.90
CA ARG A 154 4.11 -2.26 -14.08
C ARG A 154 5.08 -3.42 -14.00
N ALA A 155 5.77 -3.73 -15.09
CA ALA A 155 6.86 -4.68 -15.10
C ALA A 155 7.99 -4.23 -14.15
N ARG A 156 8.26 -2.91 -14.05
CA ARG A 156 9.21 -2.38 -13.06
C ARG A 156 8.74 -2.54 -11.62
N LEU A 157 7.45 -2.33 -11.33
CA LEU A 157 6.91 -2.63 -9.99
C LEU A 157 7.01 -4.12 -9.63
N ARG A 158 6.78 -5.02 -10.59
CA ARG A 158 6.97 -6.47 -10.35
C ARG A 158 8.44 -6.82 -10.12
N ALA A 159 9.35 -6.19 -10.85
CA ALA A 159 10.78 -6.35 -10.62
C ALA A 159 11.21 -5.79 -9.25
N LEU A 160 10.65 -4.67 -8.81
CA LEU A 160 10.85 -4.16 -7.44
C LEU A 160 10.38 -5.18 -6.39
N LEU A 161 9.21 -5.78 -6.57
CA LEU A 161 8.74 -6.84 -5.67
C LEU A 161 9.69 -8.04 -5.64
N ALA A 162 10.26 -8.43 -6.78
CA ALA A 162 11.24 -9.51 -6.84
C ALA A 162 12.52 -9.18 -6.05
N VAL A 163 12.90 -7.91 -5.92
CA VAL A 163 13.97 -7.50 -4.99
C VAL A 163 13.48 -7.61 -3.54
N LEU A 164 12.26 -7.18 -3.26
CA LEU A 164 11.68 -7.20 -1.91
C LEU A 164 11.46 -8.61 -1.34
N THR A 165 11.41 -9.66 -2.16
CA THR A 165 11.39 -11.04 -1.64
C THR A 165 12.63 -11.36 -0.81
N ARG A 166 13.76 -10.70 -1.08
CA ARG A 166 14.99 -10.83 -0.27
C ARG A 166 14.87 -10.16 1.09
N ALA A 167 13.95 -9.20 1.24
CA ALA A 167 13.57 -8.58 2.50
C ALA A 167 12.41 -9.31 3.23
N GLY A 168 12.05 -10.51 2.77
CA GLY A 168 10.99 -11.33 3.37
C GLY A 168 9.58 -11.04 2.87
N VAL A 169 9.40 -10.21 1.83
CA VAL A 169 8.08 -9.98 1.22
C VAL A 169 7.71 -11.16 0.33
N THR A 170 6.65 -11.88 0.69
CA THR A 170 6.07 -12.97 -0.11
C THR A 170 4.60 -12.68 -0.34
N LEU A 171 4.28 -12.09 -1.50
CA LEU A 171 2.89 -11.78 -1.83
C LEU A 171 2.08 -13.05 -2.12
N PRO A 172 0.84 -13.15 -1.59
CA PRO A 172 -0.09 -14.20 -1.97
C PRO A 172 -0.36 -14.22 -3.48
N THR A 173 -0.60 -15.42 -4.02
CA THR A 173 -0.89 -15.63 -5.44
C THR A 173 -2.06 -14.77 -5.89
N GLY A 174 -1.87 -14.03 -6.98
CA GLY A 174 -2.88 -13.15 -7.58
C GLY A 174 -2.81 -11.69 -7.10
N LEU A 175 -2.05 -11.38 -6.05
CA LEU A 175 -1.78 -10.00 -5.63
C LEU A 175 -0.60 -9.38 -6.40
N THR A 176 -0.78 -9.25 -7.71
CA THR A 176 0.30 -8.80 -8.60
C THR A 176 0.14 -7.33 -8.99
N PRO A 177 1.19 -6.48 -8.91
CA PRO A 177 1.13 -5.13 -9.44
C PRO A 177 0.77 -5.09 -10.92
N GLY A 178 -0.15 -4.17 -11.22
CA GLY A 178 -0.70 -3.98 -12.56
C GLY A 178 -2.06 -4.63 -12.79
N GLU A 179 -2.54 -5.46 -11.88
CA GLU A 179 -3.93 -5.93 -11.90
C GLU A 179 -4.91 -4.81 -11.45
N PRO A 180 -6.16 -4.79 -11.93
CA PRO A 180 -7.20 -3.91 -11.42
C PRO A 180 -7.54 -4.21 -9.95
N ALA A 181 -8.03 -3.20 -9.23
CA ALA A 181 -8.45 -3.33 -7.82
C ALA A 181 -9.42 -4.50 -7.56
N ASP A 182 -10.39 -4.73 -8.46
CA ASP A 182 -11.37 -5.82 -8.31
C ASP A 182 -10.71 -7.20 -8.31
N ARG A 183 -9.76 -7.45 -9.23
CA ARG A 183 -9.03 -8.72 -9.31
C ARG A 183 -8.12 -8.92 -8.11
N LEU A 184 -7.44 -7.86 -7.65
CA LEU A 184 -6.66 -7.91 -6.41
C LEU A 184 -7.55 -8.29 -5.22
N ARG A 185 -8.75 -7.72 -5.16
CA ARG A 185 -9.69 -8.02 -4.08
C ARG A 185 -10.21 -9.45 -4.15
N GLU A 186 -10.53 -9.95 -5.33
CA GLU A 186 -10.90 -11.36 -5.53
C GLU A 186 -9.78 -12.31 -5.10
N ALA A 187 -8.54 -12.03 -5.54
CA ALA A 187 -7.36 -12.81 -5.16
C ALA A 187 -7.10 -12.76 -3.64
N ALA A 188 -7.30 -11.60 -3.00
CA ALA A 188 -7.21 -11.49 -1.55
C ALA A 188 -8.29 -12.33 -0.85
N ARG A 189 -9.56 -12.25 -1.27
CA ARG A 189 -10.66 -13.04 -0.68
C ARG A 189 -10.46 -14.54 -0.78
N ALA A 190 -9.73 -15.00 -1.79
CA ALA A 190 -9.41 -16.42 -1.97
C ALA A 190 -8.33 -16.93 -1.00
N GLN A 191 -7.62 -16.05 -0.28
CA GLN A 191 -6.60 -16.47 0.68
C GLN A 191 -7.23 -16.93 2.01
N PRO A 192 -6.70 -17.99 2.63
CA PRO A 192 -7.24 -18.52 3.88
C PRO A 192 -7.08 -17.57 5.08
N ASP A 193 -6.01 -16.77 5.08
CA ASP A 193 -5.66 -15.86 6.18
C ASP A 193 -6.24 -14.45 5.99
N THR A 194 -7.05 -14.23 4.95
CA THR A 194 -7.62 -12.91 4.67
C THR A 194 -8.73 -12.56 5.63
N ARG A 195 -8.68 -11.35 6.15
CA ARG A 195 -9.77 -10.74 6.91
C ARG A 195 -10.10 -9.33 6.45
N PRO A 196 -11.35 -8.89 6.58
CA PRO A 196 -11.68 -7.49 6.41
C PRO A 196 -11.04 -6.66 7.52
N VAL A 197 -10.57 -5.45 7.19
CA VAL A 197 -10.20 -4.47 8.20
C VAL A 197 -11.47 -3.92 8.82
N GLU A 198 -11.66 -4.23 10.10
CA GLU A 198 -12.78 -3.72 10.88
C GLU A 198 -12.52 -2.28 11.31
N TRP A 199 -13.58 -1.48 11.33
CA TRP A 199 -13.53 -0.19 12.02
C TRP A 199 -13.75 -0.42 13.50
N PRO A 200 -12.95 0.22 14.38
CA PRO A 200 -13.40 0.40 15.75
C PRO A 200 -14.69 1.22 15.69
N GLY A 201 -15.82 0.57 15.96
CA GLY A 201 -17.10 1.26 16.07
C GLY A 201 -17.02 2.32 17.18
N PRO A 202 -17.91 3.33 17.20
CA PRO A 202 -17.93 4.37 18.23
C PRO A 202 -18.04 3.86 19.68
N HIS A 203 -18.28 2.56 19.89
CA HIS A 203 -18.67 1.98 21.18
C HIS A 203 -17.55 1.31 21.98
N ASP A 204 -16.36 1.10 21.42
CA ASP A 204 -15.30 0.32 22.12
C ASP A 204 -14.27 1.16 22.89
N VAL A 205 -14.41 2.49 22.86
CA VAL A 205 -13.48 3.41 23.55
C VAL A 205 -14.09 4.02 24.83
N VAL A 206 -15.38 3.81 25.10
CA VAL A 206 -16.09 4.51 26.19
C VAL A 206 -16.27 3.65 27.47
N ARG A 207 -15.90 2.37 27.47
CA ARG A 207 -16.11 1.49 28.64
C ARG A 207 -14.89 1.29 29.55
N THR A 208 -13.82 2.07 29.37
CA THR A 208 -12.62 1.96 30.23
C THR A 208 -12.29 3.22 31.03
N GLU A 209 -13.03 4.33 30.86
CA GLU A 209 -12.76 5.58 31.60
C GLU A 209 -13.91 6.08 32.52
N ILE A 210 -15.07 5.41 32.59
CA ILE A 210 -16.19 5.85 33.45
C ILE A 210 -16.53 4.81 34.53
N ASP A 211 -15.51 4.28 35.24
CA ASP A 211 -15.74 3.56 36.50
C ASP A 211 -14.68 3.87 37.57
N ALA A 212 -14.05 5.04 37.48
CA ALA A 212 -13.06 5.54 38.43
C ALA A 212 -13.44 6.93 38.97
N VAL A 213 -14.66 7.07 39.49
CA VAL A 213 -14.99 8.18 40.40
C VAL A 213 -15.56 7.61 41.70
N PRO A 214 -14.72 7.33 42.72
CA PRO A 214 -15.21 7.05 44.05
C PRO A 214 -15.88 8.32 44.60
N HIS A 215 -17.15 8.22 44.95
CA HIS A 215 -17.92 9.26 45.62
C HIS A 215 -17.46 9.38 47.08
N PRO A 216 -17.04 10.56 47.58
CA PRO A 216 -16.81 10.75 49.00
C PRO A 216 -18.16 10.92 49.73
N HIS A 217 -18.40 10.03 50.70
CA HIS A 217 -19.49 10.09 51.68
C HIS A 217 -19.43 11.36 52.56
N PRO A 218 -20.57 11.80 53.12
CA PRO A 218 -20.65 12.97 53.99
C PRO A 218 -20.24 12.60 55.43
N HIS A 219 -19.64 13.57 56.13
CA HIS A 219 -19.32 13.48 57.56
C HIS A 219 -20.03 14.60 58.36
N PRO A 220 -20.19 14.41 59.68
CA PRO A 220 -21.44 14.60 60.43
C PRO A 220 -21.74 16.03 60.89
#